data_AF-A0A817TGS3-F1
#
_entry.id   AF-A0A817TGS3-F1
#
_cell.length_a   1.000
_cell.length_b   1.000
_cell.length_c   1.000
_cell.angle_alpha   90.00
_cell.angle_beta   90.00
_cell.angle_gamma   90.00
#
_symmetry.space_group_name_H-M   'P 1'
#
loop_
_entity.id
_entity.type
_entity.pdbx_description
1 polymer ?
#
loop_
_entity_poly.entity_id
_entity_poly.type
_entity_poly.pdbx_seq_one_letter_code
_entity_poly.pdbx_strand_id
1 'polypeptide(L)' 'MTDEFYRYYIKIRVILRINPKIIFEELTEALGPDAPSYSMVKNWAKSFREGRENVIDDPRSGRPISVLTVENIEYV' A
#
# COMPACT_ATOMS: atom_id res chain seq x y z
N MET A 1 8.00 6.66 11.78
CA MET A 1 8.31 5.60 10.80
C MET A 1 7.30 5.72 9.66
N THR A 2 7.71 5.55 8.39
CA THR A 2 6.82 5.79 7.24
C THR A 2 6.07 4.52 6.82
N ASP A 3 4.90 4.67 6.20
CA ASP A 3 4.16 3.55 5.60
C ASP A 3 4.99 2.73 4.61
N GLU A 4 5.92 3.38 3.93
CA GLU A 4 6.85 2.75 2.98
C GLU A 4 7.77 1.74 3.66
N PHE A 5 8.25 2.04 4.87
CA PHE A 5 9.07 1.12 5.66
C PHE A 5 8.32 -0.20 5.93
N TYR A 6 7.05 -0.12 6.33
CA TYR A 6 6.23 -1.30 6.58
C TYR A 6 6.06 -2.14 5.31
N ARG A 7 5.83 -1.49 4.17
CA ARG A 7 5.64 -2.15 2.87
C ARG A 7 6.91 -2.86 2.41
N TYR A 8 8.09 -2.25 2.58
CA TYR A 8 9.36 -2.91 2.31
C TYR A 8 9.59 -4.13 3.20
N TYR A 9 9.32 -4.00 4.50
CA TYR A 9 9.42 -5.11 5.43
C TYR A 9 8.51 -6.28 5.02
N ILE A 10 7.23 -5.99 4.74
CA ILE A 10 6.26 -6.98 4.26
C ILE A 10 6.75 -7.63 2.96
N LYS A 11 7.28 -6.84 2.00
CA LYS A 11 7.80 -7.34 0.73
C LYS A 11 8.91 -8.37 0.94
N ILE A 12 9.93 -8.03 1.74
CA ILE A 12 11.06 -8.92 2.03
C ILE A 12 10.56 -10.20 2.69
N ARG A 13 9.68 -10.09 3.70
CA ARG A 13 9.14 -11.26 4.42
C ARG A 13 8.29 -12.16 3.52
N VAL A 14 7.55 -11.60 2.56
CA VAL A 14 6.78 -12.36 1.57
C VAL A 14 7.70 -13.11 0.60
N ILE A 15 8.79 -12.49 0.15
CA ILE A 15 9.82 -13.14 -0.68
C ILE A 15 10.42 -14.34 0.09
N LEU A 16 10.65 -14.18 1.40
CA LEU A 16 11.07 -15.24 2.32
C LEU A 16 9.96 -16.26 2.65
N ARG A 17 8.80 -16.18 2.00
CA ARG A 17 7.66 -17.10 2.17
C ARG A 17 7.05 -17.11 3.58
N ILE A 18 7.23 -16.03 4.34
CA ILE A 18 6.63 -15.89 5.67
C ILE A 18 5.12 -15.61 5.55
N ASN A 19 4.36 -16.21 6.47
CA ASN A 19 2.91 -16.04 6.54
C ASN A 19 2.55 -14.62 7.02
N PRO A 20 1.54 -13.93 6.44
CA PRO A 20 1.18 -12.56 6.82
C PRO A 20 0.81 -12.42 8.30
N LYS A 21 0.31 -13.48 8.94
CA LYS A 21 0.04 -13.49 10.38
C LYS A 21 1.31 -13.26 11.20
N ILE A 22 2.39 -14.00 10.88
CA ILE A 22 3.69 -13.85 11.55
C ILE A 22 4.27 -12.45 11.28
N ILE A 23 4.17 -11.96 10.04
CA ILE A 23 4.64 -10.61 9.70
C ILE A 23 3.93 -9.54 10.54
N PHE A 24 2.62 -9.70 10.77
CA PHE A 24 1.84 -8.80 11.62
C PHE A 24 2.23 -8.91 13.09
N GLU A 25 2.44 -10.11 13.61
CA GLU A 25 2.91 -10.34 14.98
C GLU A 25 4.28 -9.67 15.20
N GLU A 26 5.25 -9.87 14.30
CA GLU A 26 6.57 -9.23 14.35
C GLU A 26 6.49 -7.69 14.32
N LEU A 27 5.64 -7.13 13.44
CA LEU A 27 5.45 -5.67 13.35
C LEU A 27 4.75 -5.12 14.59
N THR A 28 3.81 -5.85 15.16
CA THR A 28 3.09 -5.45 16.38
C THR A 28 4.02 -5.51 17.59
N GLU A 29 4.88 -6.52 17.69
CA GLU A 29 5.88 -6.63 18.74
C GLU A 29 6.91 -5.50 18.66
N ALA A 30 7.40 -5.17 17.46
CA ALA A 30 8.43 -4.15 17.29
C ALA A 30 7.92 -2.71 17.43
N LEU A 31 6.67 -2.43 17.04
CA LEU A 31 6.14 -1.06 16.88
C LEU A 31 4.98 -0.74 17.83
N GLY A 32 4.38 -1.76 18.45
CA GLY A 32 3.25 -1.59 19.36
C GLY A 32 2.11 -0.79 18.73
N PRO A 33 1.71 0.36 19.32
CA PRO A 33 0.62 1.19 18.80
C PRO A 33 0.84 1.74 17.39
N ASP A 34 2.08 1.89 16.95
CA ASP A 34 2.43 2.45 15.63
C ASP A 34 2.44 1.38 14.53
N ALA A 35 2.13 0.12 14.87
CA ALA A 35 2.12 -0.98 13.93
C ALA A 35 1.00 -0.84 12.89
N PRO A 36 1.24 -1.24 11.62
CA PRO A 36 0.20 -1.25 10.61
C PRO A 36 -0.88 -2.28 10.95
N SER A 37 -2.12 -1.99 10.55
CA SER A 37 -3.23 -2.94 10.73
C SER A 37 -2.97 -4.27 10.01
N TYR A 38 -3.53 -5.36 10.55
CA TYR A 38 -3.45 -6.68 9.93
C TYR A 38 -4.00 -6.68 8.48
N SER A 39 -5.07 -5.93 8.22
CA SER A 39 -5.64 -5.79 6.88
C SER A 39 -4.65 -5.20 5.88
N MET A 40 -3.86 -4.18 6.29
CA MET A 40 -2.80 -3.60 5.45
C MET A 40 -1.72 -4.63 5.16
N VAL A 41 -1.24 -5.36 6.18
CA VAL A 41 -0.24 -6.43 6.02
C VAL A 41 -0.73 -7.50 5.05
N LYS A 42 -1.98 -7.95 5.20
CA LYS A 42 -2.59 -8.97 4.34
C LYS A 42 -2.74 -8.51 2.89
N ASN A 43 -3.20 -7.28 2.67
CA ASN A 43 -3.40 -6.72 1.32
C ASN A 43 -2.06 -6.59 0.59
N TRP A 44 -1.05 -6.00 1.22
CA TRP A 44 0.29 -5.89 0.64
C TRP A 44 0.93 -7.26 0.40
N ALA A 45 0.80 -8.19 1.35
CA ALA A 45 1.33 -9.54 1.18
C ALA A 45 0.66 -10.28 0.01
N LYS A 46 -0.64 -10.05 -0.24
CA LYS A 46 -1.33 -10.57 -1.42
C LYS A 46 -0.76 -9.93 -2.69
N SER A 47 -0.68 -8.59 -2.76
CA SER A 47 -0.17 -7.89 -3.95
C SER A 47 1.27 -8.30 -4.31
N PHE A 48 2.15 -8.48 -3.32
CA PHE A 48 3.51 -8.94 -3.58
C PHE A 48 3.58 -10.39 -4.07
N ARG A 49 2.69 -11.28 -3.59
CA ARG A 49 2.57 -12.64 -4.15
C ARG A 49 2.05 -12.65 -5.57
N GLU A 50 1.21 -11.69 -5.93
CA GLU A 50 0.67 -11.50 -7.27
C GLU A 50 1.67 -10.81 -8.23
N GLY A 51 2.89 -10.52 -7.76
CA GLY A 51 3.97 -10.01 -8.61
C GLY A 51 4.15 -8.50 -8.60
N ARG A 52 3.51 -7.75 -7.68
CA ARG A 52 3.80 -6.32 -7.51
C ARG A 52 5.26 -6.13 -7.08
N GLU A 53 6.00 -5.25 -7.77
CA GLU A 53 7.39 -4.95 -7.42
C GLU A 53 7.56 -3.66 -6.61
N ASN A 54 6.74 -2.63 -6.85
CA ASN A 54 6.88 -1.36 -6.14
C ASN A 54 6.12 -1.37 -4.79
N VAL A 55 6.53 -0.48 -3.89
CA VAL A 55 5.90 -0.26 -2.57
C VAL A 55 5.01 0.98 -2.55
N ILE A 56 4.87 1.63 -3.70
CA ILE A 56 4.12 2.87 -3.87
C ILE A 56 2.64 2.50 -4.03
N ASP A 57 1.76 3.31 -3.46
CA ASP A 57 0.32 3.14 -3.73
C ASP A 57 0.04 3.36 -5.21
N ASP A 58 -0.90 2.58 -5.77
CA ASP A 58 -1.39 2.88 -7.11
C ASP A 58 -1.98 4.31 -7.13
N PRO A 59 -1.95 4.97 -8.29
CA PRO A 59 -2.65 6.24 -8.47
C PRO A 59 -4.08 6.09 -7.93
N ARG A 60 -4.43 6.93 -6.95
CA ARG A 60 -5.81 6.93 -6.45
C ARG A 60 -6.70 7.32 -7.62
N SER A 61 -7.62 6.44 -7.98
CA SER A 61 -8.74 6.77 -8.86
C SER A 61 -9.58 7.83 -8.14
N GLY A 62 -9.18 9.10 -8.31
CA GLY A 62 -9.99 10.24 -7.95
C GLY A 62 -11.04 10.45 -9.03
N ARG A 63 -12.11 11.15 -8.68
CA ARG A 63 -12.98 11.77 -9.70
C ARG A 63 -12.06 12.54 -10.65
N PRO A 64 -12.15 12.36 -11.99
CA PRO A 64 -11.40 13.21 -12.90
C PRO A 64 -11.75 14.65 -12.56
N ILE A 65 -10.76 15.41 -12.10
CA ILE A 65 -10.89 16.85 -12.03
C ILE A 65 -10.95 17.24 -13.50
N SER A 66 -12.15 17.54 -13.99
CA SER A 66 -12.32 18.20 -15.28
C SER A 66 -11.55 19.51 -15.16
N VAL A 67 -10.29 19.50 -15.57
CA VAL A 67 -9.54 20.72 -15.80
C VAL A 67 -10.37 21.47 -16.82
N LEU A 68 -10.93 22.60 -16.41
CA LEU A 68 -11.56 23.55 -17.31
C LEU A 68 -10.44 24.06 -18.20
N THR A 69 -10.17 23.36 -19.29
CA THR A 69 -9.37 23.89 -20.38
C THR A 69 -10.24 24.86 -21.16
N VAL A 70 -9.62 25.84 -21.82
CA VAL A 70 -10.32 26.90 -22.54
C VAL A 70 -11.24 26.31 -23.62
N GLU A 71 -10.95 25.10 -24.11
CA GLU A 71 -11.78 24.37 -25.06
C GLU A 71 -13.15 23.90 -24.52
N ASN A 72 -13.33 23.79 -23.19
CA ASN A 72 -14.60 23.38 -22.57
C ASN A 72 -15.52 24.56 -22.18
N ILE A 73 -15.14 25.80 -22.50
CA ILE A 73 -15.86 27.02 -22.06
C ILE A 73 -16.98 27.43 -23.05
N GLU A 74 -17.07 26.85 -24.25
CA GLU A 74 -17.99 27.35 -25.30
C GLU A 74 -19.43 26.80 -25.30
N TYR A 75 -19.93 26.20 -24.21
CA TYR A 75 -21.35 25.83 -24.13
C TYR A 75 -21.99 26.09 -22.76
N VAL A 76 -21.92 27.34 -22.27
CA VAL A 76 -22.84 27.88 -21.25
C VAL A 76 -23.50 29.14 -21.78
#